data_AF-A0A0Q5TWY0-F1
#
_entry.id   AF-A0A0Q5TWY0-F1
#
_cell.length_a   1.000
_cell.length_b   1.000
_cell.length_c   1.000
_cell.angle_alpha   90.00
_cell.angle_beta   90.00
_cell.angle_gamma   90.00
#
_symmetry.space_group_name_H-M   'P 1'
#
loop_
_entity.id
_entity.type
_entity.pdbx_description
1 polymer ?
#
loop_
_entity_poly.entity_id
_entity_poly.type
_entity_poly.pdbx_seq_one_letter_code
_entity_poly.pdbx_strand_id
1 'polypeptide(L)'
;MKKIISAVLFAIAFTACNESKKPNENTTKHIDTAQTIQQKTVSKTLTEKEKLIADLNRFKVAVQTKNKKEIATFFNFPVADSTLTIYDINADFDKQRIENGNKLTKEMFNDNFERLYEYWDFEEFTNLFKFLKLNELSEKNTLEYVHKPKNEGCYFMYSIKHIDNEVTISYGTNTNGDYSKKHPDEEEVCGEYLSAWVFSWNGQKLTFKKQLFAG
;
A
#
# COMPACT_ATOMS: atom_id res chain seq x y z
N MET A 1 29.16 -31.97 -43.41
CA MET A 1 28.82 -32.44 -42.06
C MET A 1 27.36 -32.88 -42.05
N LYS A 2 27.10 -34.07 -41.50
CA LYS A 2 25.90 -34.89 -41.71
C LYS A 2 24.65 -34.36 -40.97
N LYS A 3 23.49 -34.46 -41.63
CA LYS A 3 22.15 -34.38 -41.02
C LYS A 3 21.85 -35.69 -40.29
N ILE A 4 21.29 -35.65 -39.07
CA ILE A 4 20.59 -36.79 -38.47
C ILE A 4 19.30 -36.28 -37.81
N ILE A 5 18.20 -36.74 -38.37
CA ILE A 5 16.84 -36.75 -37.83
C ILE A 5 16.74 -37.96 -36.91
N SER A 6 16.15 -37.82 -35.72
CA SER A 6 15.65 -38.97 -34.95
C SER A 6 14.32 -38.64 -34.28
N ALA A 7 13.28 -39.30 -34.77
CA ALA A 7 11.98 -39.47 -34.14
C ALA A 7 11.90 -40.90 -33.57
N VAL A 8 11.41 -41.05 -32.33
CA VAL A 8 11.04 -42.33 -31.65
C VAL A 8 10.01 -41.89 -30.59
N LEU A 9 8.69 -42.13 -30.63
CA LEU A 9 7.84 -43.33 -30.74
C LEU A 9 8.00 -44.33 -29.58
N PHE A 10 7.04 -44.36 -28.64
CA PHE A 10 6.58 -45.51 -27.80
C PHE A 10 5.62 -44.96 -26.72
N ALA A 11 4.53 -45.57 -26.27
CA ALA A 11 3.70 -46.67 -26.72
C ALA A 11 2.40 -46.64 -25.90
N ILE A 12 1.39 -47.29 -26.47
CA ILE A 12 0.02 -47.45 -26.02
C ILE A 12 -0.07 -48.40 -24.81
N ALA A 13 -0.96 -48.12 -23.86
CA ALA A 13 -1.54 -49.14 -23.00
C ALA A 13 -3.07 -49.00 -22.98
N PHE A 14 -3.73 -49.97 -23.65
CA PHE A 14 -5.15 -50.26 -23.51
C PHE A 14 -5.39 -50.95 -22.17
N THR A 15 -6.37 -50.49 -21.41
CA THR A 15 -7.08 -51.32 -20.43
C THR A 15 -8.56 -51.33 -20.78
N ALA A 16 -8.99 -52.42 -21.41
CA ALA A 16 -10.39 -52.82 -21.48
C ALA A 16 -10.69 -53.69 -20.27
N CYS A 17 -11.86 -53.51 -19.64
CA CYS A 17 -12.51 -54.58 -18.88
C CYS A 17 -14.04 -54.37 -18.81
N ASN A 18 -14.71 -55.22 -19.60
CA ASN A 18 -15.96 -55.94 -19.40
C ASN A 18 -17.24 -55.21 -18.93
N GLU A 19 -18.16 -55.07 -19.87
CA GLU A 19 -19.59 -55.13 -19.61
C GLU A 19 -20.00 -56.53 -19.11
N SER A 20 -20.74 -56.58 -18.01
CA SER A 20 -21.61 -57.70 -17.68
C SER A 20 -23.02 -57.16 -17.43
N LYS A 21 -23.93 -57.39 -18.38
CA LYS A 21 -25.37 -57.22 -18.19
C LYS A 21 -25.97 -58.50 -17.63
N LYS A 22 -26.74 -58.40 -16.54
CA LYS A 22 -27.98 -59.18 -16.32
C LYS A 22 -28.93 -58.42 -15.37
N PRO A 23 -30.25 -58.71 -15.42
CA PRO A 23 -31.29 -57.70 -15.27
C PRO A 23 -32.10 -57.79 -13.95
N ASN A 24 -32.69 -56.64 -13.61
CA ASN A 24 -33.99 -56.43 -12.96
C ASN A 24 -34.28 -57.08 -11.59
N GLU A 25 -34.31 -56.27 -10.53
CA GLU A 25 -35.37 -56.37 -9.52
C GLU A 25 -35.58 -55.06 -8.74
N ASN A 26 -36.84 -54.77 -8.48
CA ASN A 26 -37.41 -53.55 -7.93
C ASN A 26 -36.80 -53.12 -6.59
N THR A 27 -36.60 -51.82 -6.35
CA THR A 27 -37.05 -51.13 -5.13
C THR A 27 -37.03 -49.61 -5.31
N THR A 28 -38.19 -49.01 -5.09
CA THR A 28 -38.51 -47.59 -4.96
C THR A 28 -37.60 -46.86 -3.96
N LYS A 29 -37.05 -45.68 -4.31
CA LYS A 29 -37.15 -44.42 -3.53
C LYS A 29 -36.15 -43.33 -3.95
N HIS A 30 -36.69 -42.12 -3.94
CA HIS A 30 -36.06 -40.81 -3.80
C HIS A 30 -35.17 -40.28 -4.94
N ILE A 31 -35.76 -39.35 -5.67
CA ILE A 31 -35.08 -38.29 -6.39
C ILE A 31 -34.40 -37.39 -5.34
N ASP A 32 -33.08 -37.33 -5.34
CA ASP A 32 -32.34 -36.23 -4.74
C ASP A 32 -31.30 -35.76 -5.75
N THR A 33 -31.69 -34.75 -6.52
CA THR A 33 -30.87 -34.13 -7.56
C THR A 33 -29.87 -33.18 -6.91
N ALA A 34 -28.86 -33.72 -6.22
CA ALA A 34 -27.69 -32.95 -5.83
C ALA A 34 -26.60 -33.13 -6.89
N GLN A 35 -26.79 -32.50 -8.06
CA GLN A 35 -25.68 -32.25 -8.98
C GLN A 35 -24.74 -31.25 -8.30
N THR A 36 -23.69 -31.79 -7.66
CA THR A 36 -22.55 -31.03 -7.18
C THR A 36 -21.86 -30.39 -8.38
N ILE A 37 -22.25 -29.16 -8.71
CA ILE A 37 -21.47 -28.27 -9.57
C ILE A 37 -20.18 -28.00 -8.80
N GLN A 38 -19.11 -28.73 -9.15
CA GLN A 38 -17.76 -28.34 -8.78
C GLN A 38 -17.46 -27.03 -9.51
N GLN A 39 -17.83 -25.93 -8.87
CA GLN A 39 -17.41 -24.59 -9.25
C GLN A 39 -15.91 -24.54 -9.02
N LYS A 40 -15.15 -24.81 -10.09
CA LYS A 40 -13.70 -24.64 -10.14
C LYS A 40 -13.45 -23.14 -10.05
N THR A 41 -13.42 -22.61 -8.83
CA THR A 41 -13.03 -21.25 -8.54
C THR A 41 -11.55 -21.15 -8.89
N VAL A 42 -11.27 -20.73 -10.12
CA VAL A 42 -9.92 -20.32 -10.51
C VAL A 42 -9.61 -19.10 -9.64
N SER A 43 -8.89 -19.32 -8.56
CA SER A 43 -8.34 -18.24 -7.73
C SER A 43 -7.42 -17.42 -8.63
N LYS A 44 -7.92 -16.30 -9.14
CA LYS A 44 -7.13 -15.37 -9.95
C LYS A 44 -6.03 -14.84 -9.04
N THR A 45 -4.78 -15.22 -9.31
CA THR A 45 -3.63 -14.64 -8.62
C THR A 45 -3.55 -13.16 -8.94
N LEU A 46 -3.50 -12.32 -7.90
CA LEU A 46 -3.33 -10.88 -8.07
C LEU A 46 -2.00 -10.57 -8.75
N THR A 47 -2.04 -9.64 -9.69
CA THR A 47 -0.85 -9.01 -10.27
C THR A 47 -0.10 -8.21 -9.20
N GLU A 48 1.18 -7.93 -9.44
CA GLU A 48 2.00 -7.11 -8.53
C GLU A 48 1.40 -5.72 -8.26
N LYS A 49 0.80 -5.10 -9.29
CA LYS A 49 0.09 -3.82 -9.13
C LYS A 49 -1.18 -3.95 -8.30
N GLU A 50 -1.98 -5.00 -8.50
CA GLU A 50 -3.18 -5.25 -7.68
C GLU A 50 -2.78 -5.48 -6.20
N LYS A 51 -1.68 -6.18 -5.92
CA LYS A 51 -1.14 -6.36 -4.56
C LYS A 51 -0.67 -5.04 -3.94
N LEU A 52 0.08 -4.23 -4.70
CA LEU A 52 0.50 -2.91 -4.23
C LEU A 52 -0.71 -2.02 -3.90
N ILE A 53 -1.70 -1.98 -4.78
CA ILE A 53 -2.93 -1.20 -4.56
C ILE A 53 -3.67 -1.72 -3.31
N ALA A 54 -3.73 -3.03 -3.11
CA ALA A 54 -4.32 -3.60 -1.90
C ALA A 54 -3.55 -3.15 -0.63
N ASP A 55 -2.22 -3.16 -0.66
CA ASP A 55 -1.41 -2.77 0.50
C ASP A 55 -1.42 -1.26 0.78
N LEU A 56 -1.49 -0.43 -0.28
CA LEU A 56 -1.75 1.01 -0.17
C LEU A 56 -3.13 1.29 0.42
N ASN A 57 -4.16 0.53 0.03
CA ASN A 57 -5.49 0.64 0.64
C ASN A 57 -5.48 0.21 2.12
N ARG A 58 -4.69 -0.81 2.47
CA ARG A 58 -4.48 -1.21 3.87
C ARG A 58 -3.85 -0.08 4.67
N PHE A 59 -2.82 0.56 4.14
CA PHE A 59 -2.20 1.74 4.76
C PHE A 59 -3.19 2.90 4.89
N LYS A 60 -3.91 3.23 3.82
CA LYS A 60 -4.98 4.26 3.82
C LYS A 60 -5.98 4.04 4.95
N VAL A 61 -6.55 2.83 5.05
CA VAL A 61 -7.53 2.51 6.10
C VAL A 61 -6.90 2.63 7.49
N ALA A 62 -5.66 2.15 7.66
CA ALA A 62 -4.95 2.23 8.93
C ALA A 62 -4.76 3.68 9.38
N VAL A 63 -4.37 4.57 8.48
CA VAL A 63 -4.25 6.02 8.75
C VAL A 63 -5.62 6.61 9.09
N GLN A 64 -6.62 6.44 8.22
CA GLN A 64 -7.96 7.03 8.41
C GLN A 64 -8.65 6.59 9.70
N THR A 65 -8.37 5.37 10.15
CA THR A 65 -8.95 4.81 11.39
C THR A 65 -8.03 4.96 12.60
N LYS A 66 -6.90 5.67 12.46
CA LYS A 66 -5.87 5.80 13.50
C LYS A 66 -5.45 4.44 14.10
N ASN A 67 -5.45 3.39 13.29
CA ASN A 67 -5.14 2.04 13.77
C ASN A 67 -3.63 1.86 13.97
N LYS A 68 -3.16 2.23 15.17
CA LYS A 68 -1.74 2.18 15.52
C LYS A 68 -1.10 0.81 15.31
N LYS A 69 -1.83 -0.27 15.60
CA LYS A 69 -1.31 -1.64 15.42
C LYS A 69 -1.03 -1.94 13.95
N GLU A 70 -1.92 -1.50 13.07
CA GLU A 70 -1.80 -1.70 11.62
C GLU A 70 -0.73 -0.79 11.01
N ILE A 71 -0.71 0.50 11.39
CA ILE A 71 0.34 1.46 10.97
C ILE A 71 1.73 0.94 11.38
N ALA A 72 1.88 0.43 12.61
CA ALA A 72 3.12 -0.15 13.09
C ALA A 72 3.61 -1.32 12.22
N THR A 73 2.73 -2.01 11.46
CA THR A 73 3.17 -3.08 10.56
C THR A 73 3.97 -2.58 9.38
N PHE A 74 3.85 -1.30 9.01
CA PHE A 74 4.60 -0.72 7.89
C PHE A 74 6.03 -0.34 8.27
N PHE A 75 6.42 -0.41 9.55
CA PHE A 75 7.76 -0.10 10.00
C PHE A 75 8.55 -1.35 10.38
N ASN A 76 9.85 -1.31 10.14
CA ASN A 76 10.81 -2.24 10.73
C ASN A 76 11.41 -1.58 11.97
N PHE A 77 10.83 -1.85 13.14
CA PHE A 77 11.35 -1.36 14.40
C PHE A 77 12.62 -2.12 14.84
N PRO A 78 13.55 -1.47 15.56
CA PRO A 78 13.53 -0.03 15.88
C PRO A 78 13.93 0.83 14.66
N VAL A 79 13.32 2.01 14.54
CA VAL A 79 13.57 2.96 13.43
C VAL A 79 14.56 4.01 13.91
N ALA A 80 15.68 4.20 13.20
CA ALA A 80 16.69 5.20 13.56
C ALA A 80 16.27 6.63 13.18
N ASP A 81 16.76 7.62 13.94
CA ASP A 81 16.45 9.03 13.68
C ASP A 81 17.04 9.55 12.36
N SER A 82 18.09 8.89 11.84
CA SER A 82 18.62 9.14 10.49
C SER A 82 17.62 8.79 9.37
N THR A 83 16.58 8.06 9.72
CA THR A 83 15.61 7.48 8.79
C THR A 83 14.25 8.13 8.94
N LEU A 84 13.85 8.46 10.17
CA LEU A 84 12.59 9.08 10.51
C LEU A 84 12.91 10.23 11.47
N THR A 85 12.65 11.45 11.05
CA THR A 85 12.94 12.61 11.88
C THR A 85 11.95 12.65 13.03
N ILE A 86 12.47 12.60 14.26
CA ILE A 86 11.68 12.62 15.48
C ILE A 86 12.45 13.40 16.54
N TYR A 87 11.95 14.57 16.88
CA TYR A 87 12.45 15.39 17.97
C TYR A 87 11.30 16.14 18.62
N ASP A 88 11.47 16.52 19.88
CA ASP A 88 10.58 17.39 20.64
C ASP A 88 9.13 16.86 20.77
N ILE A 89 8.97 15.53 20.87
CA ILE A 89 7.65 14.92 21.13
C ILE A 89 7.22 15.16 22.58
N ASN A 90 8.16 15.00 23.52
CA ASN A 90 8.11 15.40 24.93
C ASN A 90 9.39 14.90 25.64
N ALA A 91 9.69 15.46 26.81
CA ALA A 91 10.90 15.13 27.56
C ALA A 91 11.06 13.63 27.90
N ASP A 92 9.98 12.93 28.26
CA ASP A 92 10.04 11.51 28.60
C ASP A 92 10.30 10.65 27.37
N PHE A 93 9.63 10.96 26.25
CA PHE A 93 9.86 10.30 24.96
C PHE A 93 11.30 10.52 24.48
N ASP A 94 11.80 11.76 24.53
CA ASP A 94 13.14 12.08 24.07
C ASP A 94 14.21 11.41 24.93
N LYS A 95 13.99 11.35 26.25
CA LYS A 95 14.84 10.58 27.15
C LYS A 95 14.87 9.09 26.77
N GLN A 96 13.70 8.46 26.58
CA GLN A 96 13.62 7.06 26.15
C GLN A 96 14.27 6.83 24.78
N ARG A 97 14.14 7.78 23.84
CA ARG A 97 14.74 7.71 22.51
C ARG A 97 16.27 7.74 22.58
N ILE A 98 16.83 8.62 23.40
CA ILE A 98 18.28 8.73 23.64
C ILE A 98 18.79 7.46 24.32
N GLU A 99 18.11 6.96 25.35
CA GLU A 99 18.44 5.71 26.05
C GLU A 99 18.41 4.49 25.10
N ASN A 100 17.54 4.51 24.08
CA ASN A 100 17.47 3.49 23.02
C ASN A 100 18.42 3.74 21.84
N GLY A 101 19.41 4.63 22.00
CA GLY A 101 20.45 4.89 21.00
C GLY A 101 19.95 5.66 19.79
N ASN A 102 19.09 6.66 20.00
CA ASN A 102 18.48 7.52 18.96
C ASN A 102 17.64 6.71 17.97
N LYS A 103 16.77 5.85 18.53
CA LYS A 103 15.85 5.02 17.76
C LYS A 103 14.47 4.98 18.41
N LEU A 104 13.46 5.00 17.56
CA LEU A 104 12.08 4.72 17.94
C LEU A 104 11.85 3.22 18.01
N THR A 105 11.52 2.70 19.19
CA THR A 105 11.07 1.30 19.35
C THR A 105 9.57 1.17 19.06
N LYS A 106 9.10 -0.07 18.88
CA LYS A 106 7.67 -0.34 18.67
C LYS A 106 6.81 0.05 19.89
N GLU A 107 7.35 -0.14 21.09
CA GLU A 107 6.69 0.23 22.35
C GLU A 107 6.53 1.74 22.44
N MET A 108 7.63 2.50 22.23
CA MET A 108 7.59 3.96 22.18
C MET A 108 6.58 4.50 21.16
N PHE A 109 6.54 3.90 19.97
CA PHE A 109 5.55 4.25 18.94
C PHE A 109 4.12 4.03 19.43
N ASN A 110 3.84 2.88 20.07
CA ASN A 110 2.50 2.54 20.53
C ASN A 110 2.03 3.42 21.69
N ASP A 111 2.95 3.78 22.59
CA ASP A 111 2.66 4.55 23.80
C ASP A 111 2.49 6.03 23.51
N ASN A 112 3.19 6.55 22.48
CA ASN A 112 3.14 7.95 22.07
C ASN A 112 2.38 8.17 20.76
N PHE A 113 1.58 7.18 20.33
CA PHE A 113 1.00 7.15 18.98
C PHE A 113 0.22 8.42 18.62
N GLU A 114 -0.66 8.94 19.48
CA GLU A 114 -1.45 10.13 19.15
C GLU A 114 -0.57 11.36 18.90
N ARG A 115 0.44 11.58 19.75
CA ARG A 115 1.41 12.68 19.57
C ARG A 115 2.22 12.51 18.30
N LEU A 116 2.67 11.29 18.02
CA LEU A 116 3.42 10.99 16.80
C LEU A 116 2.55 11.14 15.54
N TYR A 117 1.26 10.77 15.63
CA TYR A 117 0.30 10.90 14.54
C TYR A 117 0.08 12.37 14.16
N GLU A 118 -0.03 13.25 15.15
CA GLU A 118 -0.10 14.71 14.98
C GLU A 118 1.23 15.28 14.48
N TYR A 119 2.35 14.92 15.11
CA TYR A 119 3.68 15.41 14.75
C TYR A 119 4.07 15.12 13.30
N TRP A 120 3.73 13.93 12.81
CA TRP A 120 3.98 13.54 11.42
C TRP A 120 2.88 13.95 10.45
N ASP A 121 1.89 14.73 10.92
CA ASP A 121 0.79 15.23 10.12
C ASP A 121 0.10 14.13 9.29
N PHE A 122 -0.30 13.04 9.97
CA PHE A 122 -0.98 11.92 9.32
C PHE A 122 -2.34 12.31 8.71
N GLU A 123 -2.87 13.49 9.06
CA GLU A 123 -4.06 14.06 8.43
C GLU A 123 -3.81 14.36 6.93
N GLU A 124 -2.62 14.81 6.55
CA GLU A 124 -2.31 15.06 5.14
C GLU A 124 -2.24 13.77 4.31
N PHE A 125 -1.92 12.62 4.89
CA PHE A 125 -2.11 11.33 4.22
C PHE A 125 -3.59 11.03 3.98
N THR A 126 -4.47 11.42 4.90
CA THR A 126 -5.92 11.27 4.70
C THR A 126 -6.40 12.14 3.54
N ASN A 127 -5.93 13.39 3.46
CA ASN A 127 -6.21 14.30 2.34
C ASN A 127 -5.65 13.75 1.02
N LEU A 128 -4.42 13.24 1.02
CA LEU A 128 -3.81 12.58 -0.14
C LEU A 128 -4.69 11.44 -0.68
N PHE A 129 -5.15 10.54 0.18
CA PHE A 129 -5.99 9.40 -0.22
C PHE A 129 -7.45 9.77 -0.56
N LYS A 130 -7.87 11.01 -0.27
CA LYS A 130 -9.14 11.58 -0.71
C LYS A 130 -9.06 12.06 -2.16
N PHE A 131 -7.93 12.65 -2.56
CA PHE A 131 -7.74 13.18 -3.91
C PHE A 131 -7.17 12.18 -4.90
N LEU A 132 -6.29 11.27 -4.46
CA LEU A 132 -5.65 10.28 -5.32
C LEU A 132 -6.48 8.99 -5.44
N LYS A 133 -6.75 8.58 -6.67
CA LYS A 133 -7.46 7.34 -7.00
C LYS A 133 -6.48 6.19 -7.18
N LEU A 134 -6.23 5.42 -6.11
CA LEU A 134 -5.22 4.35 -6.10
C LEU A 134 -5.37 3.30 -7.20
N ASN A 135 -6.59 3.04 -7.65
CA ASN A 135 -6.86 2.12 -8.74
C ASN A 135 -6.21 2.56 -10.07
N GLU A 136 -5.92 3.85 -10.28
CA GLU A 136 -5.19 4.32 -11.46
C GLU A 136 -3.72 3.86 -11.49
N LEU A 137 -3.14 3.36 -10.39
CA LEU A 137 -1.80 2.76 -10.37
C LEU A 137 -1.69 1.45 -11.14
N SER A 138 -2.81 0.85 -11.57
CA SER A 138 -2.82 -0.31 -12.46
C SER A 138 -2.16 0.02 -13.81
N GLU A 139 -2.33 1.25 -14.27
CA GLU A 139 -1.86 1.74 -15.58
C GLU A 139 -0.76 2.79 -15.43
N LYS A 140 -0.72 3.49 -14.28
CA LYS A 140 0.24 4.56 -14.00
C LYS A 140 1.28 4.13 -12.97
N ASN A 141 2.45 4.74 -13.06
CA ASN A 141 3.48 4.68 -12.02
C ASN A 141 3.42 5.89 -11.08
N THR A 142 2.72 6.96 -11.47
CA THR A 142 2.61 8.18 -10.69
C THR A 142 1.17 8.65 -10.67
N LEU A 143 0.68 9.01 -9.49
CA LEU A 143 -0.57 9.75 -9.29
C LEU A 143 -0.20 11.08 -8.63
N GLU A 144 -0.70 12.19 -9.16
CA GLU A 144 -0.45 13.53 -8.65
C GLU A 144 -1.74 14.33 -8.63
N TYR A 145 -1.88 15.19 -7.63
CA TYR A 145 -3.01 16.11 -7.52
C TYR A 145 -2.59 17.39 -6.82
N VAL A 146 -3.04 18.53 -7.36
CA VAL A 146 -2.85 19.85 -6.75
C VAL A 146 -4.22 20.38 -6.34
N HIS A 147 -4.43 20.53 -5.03
CA HIS A 147 -5.63 21.11 -4.46
C HIS A 147 -5.42 22.62 -4.25
N LYS A 148 -6.15 23.44 -5.00
CA LYS A 148 -6.19 24.90 -4.84
C LYS A 148 -7.57 25.32 -4.33
N PRO A 149 -7.78 25.44 -3.01
CA PRO A 149 -9.02 26.00 -2.48
C PRO A 149 -9.25 27.41 -3.04
N LYS A 150 -10.52 27.78 -3.21
CA LYS A 150 -10.87 29.11 -3.72
C LYS A 150 -10.68 30.15 -2.62
N ASN A 151 -10.06 31.27 -2.96
CA ASN A 151 -9.81 32.39 -2.05
C ASN A 151 -8.94 32.02 -0.83
N GLU A 152 -8.05 31.05 -0.98
CA GLU A 152 -7.03 30.73 0.03
C GLU A 152 -5.64 30.99 -0.54
N GLY A 153 -4.74 31.46 0.34
CA GLY A 153 -3.35 31.72 0.02
C GLY A 153 -2.49 30.47 -0.11
N CYS A 154 -2.97 29.31 0.33
CA CYS A 154 -2.25 28.04 0.21
C CYS A 154 -2.80 27.20 -0.95
N TYR A 155 -1.93 26.37 -1.51
CA TYR A 155 -2.36 25.18 -2.22
C TYR A 155 -1.58 23.95 -1.75
N PHE A 156 -2.22 22.80 -1.87
CA PHE A 156 -1.68 21.52 -1.41
C PHE A 156 -1.33 20.64 -2.59
N MET A 157 -0.25 19.88 -2.47
CA MET A 157 0.25 18.95 -3.47
C MET A 157 0.25 17.55 -2.88
N TYR A 158 -0.21 16.56 -3.64
CA TYR A 158 -0.27 15.16 -3.23
C TYR A 158 0.29 14.28 -4.34
N SER A 159 1.13 13.29 -3.99
CA SER A 159 1.66 12.34 -4.96
C SER A 159 1.87 10.94 -4.38
N ILE A 160 1.63 9.93 -5.22
CA ILE A 160 2.12 8.56 -5.03
C ILE A 160 2.89 8.15 -6.27
N LYS A 161 4.14 7.78 -6.08
CA LYS A 161 5.05 7.34 -7.15
C LYS A 161 5.57 5.93 -6.86
N HIS A 162 5.47 5.03 -7.83
CA HIS A 162 6.02 3.68 -7.78
C HIS A 162 7.05 3.52 -8.90
N ILE A 163 8.33 3.41 -8.53
CA ILE A 163 9.43 3.11 -9.45
C ILE A 163 10.16 1.88 -8.90
N ASP A 164 10.33 0.86 -9.75
CA ASP A 164 10.98 -0.39 -9.41
C ASP A 164 10.40 -1.04 -8.14
N ASN A 165 11.17 -1.06 -7.05
CA ASN A 165 10.79 -1.62 -5.75
C ASN A 165 10.61 -0.52 -4.70
N GLU A 166 10.40 0.72 -5.11
CA GLU A 166 10.19 1.85 -4.21
C GLU A 166 8.86 2.55 -4.48
N VAL A 167 8.15 2.85 -3.39
CA VAL A 167 6.93 3.65 -3.40
C VAL A 167 7.15 4.89 -2.56
N THR A 168 7.03 6.06 -3.17
CA THR A 168 7.10 7.35 -2.50
C THR A 168 5.69 7.91 -2.38
N ILE A 169 5.28 8.23 -1.16
CA ILE A 169 4.02 8.92 -0.85
C ILE A 169 4.41 10.30 -0.32
N SER A 170 3.94 11.36 -0.95
CA SER A 170 4.33 12.72 -0.56
C SER A 170 3.17 13.69 -0.55
N TYR A 171 3.22 14.63 0.38
CA TYR A 171 2.32 15.77 0.46
C TYR A 171 3.14 17.04 0.74
N GLY A 172 2.60 18.19 0.39
CA GLY A 172 3.25 19.47 0.63
C GLY A 172 2.32 20.64 0.40
N THR A 173 2.77 21.83 0.77
CA THR A 173 2.05 23.09 0.56
C THR A 173 2.97 24.12 -0.08
N ASN A 174 2.38 25.08 -0.77
CA ASN A 174 3.07 26.26 -1.24
C ASN A 174 2.06 27.43 -1.38
N THR A 175 2.58 28.64 -1.55
CA THR A 175 1.80 29.85 -1.72
C THR A 175 1.11 29.90 -3.10
N ASN A 176 -0.18 30.19 -3.09
CA ASN A 176 -1.01 30.37 -4.28
C ASN A 176 -0.78 31.74 -4.90
N GLY A 177 0.02 31.79 -5.97
CA GLY A 177 0.34 33.04 -6.65
C GLY A 177 -0.86 33.83 -7.19
N ASP A 178 -2.01 33.20 -7.46
CA ASP A 178 -3.22 33.92 -7.87
C ASP A 178 -3.88 34.66 -6.70
N TYR A 179 -3.73 34.13 -5.48
CA TYR A 179 -4.15 34.79 -4.25
C TYR A 179 -3.19 35.95 -3.93
N SER A 180 -1.88 35.70 -3.90
CA SER A 180 -0.88 36.75 -3.59
C SER A 180 -0.96 37.95 -4.52
N LYS A 181 -1.28 37.75 -5.81
CA LYS A 181 -1.48 38.88 -6.75
C LYS A 181 -2.69 39.75 -6.40
N LYS A 182 -3.72 39.19 -5.77
CA LYS A 182 -4.93 39.91 -5.34
C LYS A 182 -4.79 40.51 -3.95
N HIS A 183 -3.85 40.00 -3.16
CA HIS A 183 -3.57 40.38 -1.78
C HIS A 183 -2.08 40.74 -1.63
N PRO A 184 -1.60 41.80 -2.31
CA PRO A 184 -0.16 42.13 -2.34
C PRO A 184 0.39 42.66 -1.00
N ASP A 185 -0.50 43.00 -0.07
CA ASP A 185 -0.21 43.42 1.29
C ASP A 185 -0.07 42.25 2.27
N GLU A 186 -0.49 41.05 1.88
CA GLU A 186 -0.25 39.83 2.63
C GLU A 186 1.13 39.27 2.21
N GLU A 187 2.08 39.19 3.16
CA GLU A 187 3.36 38.49 2.97
C GLU A 187 3.16 36.99 2.68
N GLU A 188 4.23 36.17 2.63
CA GLU A 188 4.14 34.73 2.38
C GLU A 188 3.02 34.08 3.21
N VAL A 189 1.93 33.74 2.53
CA VAL A 189 0.69 33.32 3.21
C VAL A 189 0.86 31.91 3.76
N CYS A 190 1.73 31.11 3.12
CA CYS A 190 1.94 29.71 3.43
C CYS A 190 3.42 29.37 3.25
N GLY A 191 4.07 28.91 4.31
CA GLY A 191 5.43 28.40 4.24
C GLY A 191 5.50 27.20 3.30
N GLU A 192 6.43 27.23 2.35
CA GLU A 192 6.69 26.09 1.47
C GLU A 192 7.18 24.89 2.28
N TYR A 193 6.53 23.73 2.13
CA TYR A 193 7.06 22.49 2.65
C TYR A 193 6.64 21.29 1.80
N LEU A 194 7.45 20.23 1.84
CA LEU A 194 7.21 18.93 1.24
C LEU A 194 7.67 17.84 2.23
N SER A 195 6.77 16.90 2.54
CA SER A 195 7.06 15.68 3.29
C SER A 195 6.90 14.49 2.35
N ALA A 196 7.93 13.65 2.26
CA ALA A 196 7.92 12.45 1.41
C ALA A 196 8.34 11.22 2.21
N TRP A 197 7.48 10.20 2.18
CA TRP A 197 7.70 8.92 2.84
C TRP A 197 8.01 7.86 1.79
N VAL A 198 9.20 7.28 1.90
CA VAL A 198 9.70 6.27 0.97
C VAL A 198 9.54 4.90 1.60
N PHE A 199 8.94 3.98 0.85
CA PHE A 199 8.71 2.59 1.23
C PHE A 199 9.42 1.67 0.23
N SER A 200 10.00 0.56 0.71
CA SER A 200 10.36 -0.57 -0.13
C SER A 200 9.12 -1.42 -0.38
N TRP A 201 8.95 -1.83 -1.62
CA TRP A 201 7.96 -2.80 -2.07
C TRP A 201 8.68 -4.10 -2.46
N ASN A 202 8.33 -5.20 -1.81
CA ASN A 202 8.93 -6.52 -2.09
C ASN A 202 8.01 -7.45 -2.90
N GLY A 203 6.94 -6.91 -3.50
CA GLY A 203 5.90 -7.68 -4.18
C GLY A 203 4.76 -8.15 -3.28
N GLN A 204 4.85 -7.92 -1.97
CA GLN A 204 3.80 -8.30 -1.03
C GLN A 204 3.45 -7.20 -0.03
N LYS A 205 4.44 -6.45 0.43
CA LYS A 205 4.27 -5.50 1.53
C LYS A 205 5.15 -4.26 1.38
N LEU A 206 4.55 -3.11 1.65
CA LEU A 206 5.22 -1.83 1.87
C LEU A 206 5.92 -1.84 3.23
N THR A 207 7.19 -1.49 3.21
CA THR A 207 7.99 -1.31 4.43
C THR A 207 8.67 0.05 4.37
N PHE A 208 8.42 0.89 5.36
CA PHE A 208 8.98 2.22 5.49
C PHE A 208 10.51 2.14 5.47
N LYS A 209 11.11 2.94 4.58
CA LYS A 209 12.57 3.04 4.41
C LYS A 209 13.14 4.30 4.97
N LYS A 210 12.48 5.45 4.76
CA LYS A 210 12.91 6.77 5.21
C LYS A 210 11.87 7.85 4.96
N GLN A 211 11.96 8.93 5.71
CA GLN A 211 11.28 10.18 5.47
C GLN A 211 12.28 11.19 4.88
N LEU A 212 11.77 12.03 3.97
CA LEU A 212 12.48 13.15 3.37
C LEU A 212 11.64 14.40 3.58
N PHE A 213 12.30 15.52 3.84
CA PHE A 213 11.67 16.82 3.97
C PHE A 213 12.39 17.85 3.10
N ALA A 214 11.64 18.78 2.56
CA ALA A 214 12.13 20.01 1.97
C ALA A 214 11.20 21.16 2.38
N GLY A 215 11.76 22.34 2.60
CA GLY A 215 11.06 23.52 3.11
C GLY A 215 12.07 24.53 3.62
#